data_AF-A0A226NDT6-F1
#
_entry.id   AF-A0A226NDT6-F1
#
_cell.length_a   1.000
_cell.length_b   1.000
_cell.length_c   1.000
_cell.angle_alpha   90.00
_cell.angle_beta   90.00
_cell.angle_gamma   90.00
#
_symmetry.space_group_name_H-M   'P 1'
#
loop_
_entity.id
_entity.type
_entity.pdbx_description
1 polymer ?
#
loop_
_entity_poly.entity_id
_entity_poly.type
_entity_poly.pdbx_seq_one_letter_code
_entity_poly.pdbx_strand_id
1 'polypeptide(L)'
;MDCSAMTTARYRPTWDLVLDPLVSCKLCLGEYPVEQMTTIAQCQCIFCTLIECMVASEIMQRYKKLQFEREVLLDPCRTWCPSSTCQAVCQLQESSPQNPQLVQCKACDIEFCSACKSNWHPGQGCQETMPISFLPGETSSVFKMEEDDAPIKRCPKCKVYIERDEGCAQMMCKNCKHAFCWYCLESLDDDFLLIHYDKGPCRNKLGHSRASVIWHRTQVVGIFAGFGLLLLVASPFLLLATPFVLCCKCKCNKGDDDPLPT
;
A
#
# COMPACT_ATOMS: atom_id res chain seq x y z
N MET A 1 -15.29 -39.11 -26.41
CA MET A 1 -15.48 -40.40 -25.72
C MET A 1 -14.26 -40.64 -24.88
N ASP A 2 -14.51 -40.76 -23.59
CA ASP A 2 -13.64 -40.98 -22.43
C ASP A 2 -12.95 -42.37 -22.53
N CYS A 3 -12.05 -42.88 -21.67
CA CYS A 3 -11.39 -42.46 -20.41
C CYS A 3 -10.12 -43.39 -20.27
N SER A 4 -9.27 -43.46 -19.23
CA SER A 4 -9.09 -42.79 -17.94
C SER A 4 -7.64 -43.01 -17.47
N ALA A 5 -7.06 -42.13 -16.63
CA ALA A 5 -5.81 -42.39 -15.89
C ALA A 5 -5.67 -41.54 -14.61
N MET A 6 -6.55 -41.80 -13.64
CA MET A 6 -6.36 -41.52 -12.20
C MET A 6 -5.22 -42.42 -11.63
N THR A 7 -4.45 -42.13 -10.56
CA THR A 7 -4.28 -40.98 -9.65
C THR A 7 -2.92 -41.16 -8.94
N THR A 8 -2.20 -40.08 -8.58
CA THR A 8 -1.35 -40.08 -7.36
C THR A 8 -1.38 -38.72 -6.67
N ALA A 9 -2.43 -38.49 -5.88
CA ALA A 9 -2.48 -37.32 -5.00
C ALA A 9 -1.42 -37.46 -3.90
N ARG A 10 -0.48 -36.52 -3.80
CA ARG A 10 0.43 -36.46 -2.64
C ARG A 10 -0.34 -35.93 -1.43
N TYR A 11 -0.66 -36.83 -0.52
CA TYR A 11 -1.20 -36.52 0.80
C TYR A 11 -0.21 -35.63 1.58
N ARG A 12 -0.57 -34.36 1.81
CA ARG A 12 0.10 -33.49 2.81
C ARG A 12 -0.75 -33.49 4.09
N PRO A 13 -0.15 -33.66 5.28
CA PRO A 13 -0.89 -33.61 6.54
C PRO A 13 -1.57 -32.26 6.77
N THR A 14 -2.77 -32.29 7.33
CA THR A 14 -3.61 -31.13 7.63
C THR A 14 -3.25 -30.49 8.97
N TRP A 15 -2.58 -29.34 8.97
CA TRP A 15 -2.63 -28.39 10.09
C TRP A 15 -2.27 -26.92 9.76
N ASP A 16 -1.60 -26.63 8.64
CA ASP A 16 -1.36 -25.24 8.20
C ASP A 16 -2.49 -24.70 7.32
N LEU A 17 -3.63 -24.34 7.94
CA LEU A 17 -4.65 -23.50 7.30
C LEU A 17 -4.23 -22.02 7.37
N VAL A 18 -3.18 -21.67 6.64
CA VAL A 18 -2.96 -20.28 6.23
C VAL A 18 -4.09 -19.95 5.25
N LEU A 19 -5.07 -19.17 5.70
CA LEU A 19 -6.08 -18.61 4.81
C LEU A 19 -5.38 -17.70 3.81
N ASP A 20 -5.48 -18.03 2.51
CA ASP A 20 -4.92 -17.19 1.46
C ASP A 20 -5.48 -15.77 1.57
N PRO A 21 -4.63 -14.72 1.52
CA PRO A 21 -5.08 -13.34 1.73
C PRO A 21 -6.02 -12.91 0.60
N LEU A 22 -7.32 -12.89 0.90
CA LEU A 22 -8.34 -12.36 0.01
C LEU A 22 -8.16 -10.85 -0.15
N VAL A 23 -8.37 -10.36 -1.36
CA VAL A 23 -8.31 -8.94 -1.71
C VAL A 23 -9.64 -8.53 -2.34
N SER A 24 -10.12 -7.33 -2.02
CA SER A 24 -11.37 -6.81 -2.59
C SER A 24 -11.15 -6.14 -3.95
N CYS A 25 -11.85 -6.62 -4.96
CA CYS A 25 -11.84 -6.02 -6.30
C CYS A 25 -12.63 -4.71 -6.29
N LYS A 26 -11.97 -3.59 -6.56
CA LYS A 26 -12.61 -2.25 -6.51
C LYS A 26 -13.61 -1.97 -7.65
N LEU A 27 -13.72 -2.86 -8.65
CA LEU A 27 -14.71 -2.72 -9.73
C LEU A 27 -16.01 -3.47 -9.43
N CYS A 28 -15.93 -4.76 -9.09
CA CYS A 28 -17.11 -5.60 -8.81
C CYS A 28 -17.44 -5.74 -7.31
N LEU A 29 -16.60 -5.20 -6.42
CA LEU A 29 -16.72 -5.23 -4.96
C LEU A 29 -16.71 -6.63 -4.33
N GLY A 30 -16.42 -7.68 -5.11
CA GLY A 30 -16.21 -9.04 -4.61
C GLY A 30 -14.80 -9.26 -4.03
N GLU A 31 -14.69 -10.25 -3.16
CA GLU A 31 -13.40 -10.73 -2.61
C GLU A 31 -12.87 -11.89 -3.44
N TYR A 32 -11.57 -11.83 -3.79
CA TYR A 32 -10.91 -12.84 -4.60
C TYR A 32 -9.50 -13.12 -4.06
N PRO A 33 -8.97 -14.35 -4.17
CA PRO A 33 -7.58 -14.63 -3.89
C PRO A 33 -6.67 -13.90 -4.89
N VAL A 34 -5.46 -13.52 -4.46
CA VAL A 34 -4.49 -12.75 -5.27
C VAL A 34 -4.23 -13.39 -6.63
N GLU A 35 -4.17 -14.72 -6.70
CA GLU A 35 -3.94 -15.51 -7.92
C GLU A 35 -5.02 -15.32 -9.00
N GLN A 36 -6.23 -14.95 -8.61
CA GLN A 36 -7.37 -14.73 -9.51
C GLN A 36 -7.57 -13.24 -9.85
N MET A 37 -6.79 -12.34 -9.26
CA MET A 37 -6.85 -10.92 -9.59
C MET A 37 -6.10 -10.62 -10.89
N THR A 38 -6.78 -9.90 -11.79
CA THR A 38 -6.15 -9.29 -12.97
C THR A 38 -5.94 -7.79 -12.72
N THR A 39 -4.69 -7.35 -12.84
CA THR A 39 -4.37 -5.92 -12.80
C THR A 39 -4.73 -5.27 -14.13
N ILE A 40 -5.56 -4.22 -14.10
CA ILE A 40 -5.92 -3.45 -15.30
C ILE A 40 -4.69 -2.63 -15.75
N ALA A 41 -3.90 -3.18 -16.67
CA ALA A 41 -2.71 -2.52 -17.22
C ALA A 41 -3.07 -1.33 -18.14
N GLN A 42 -4.22 -1.38 -18.82
CA GLN A 42 -4.78 -0.27 -19.60
C GLN A 42 -6.29 -0.21 -19.44
N CYS A 43 -6.82 0.97 -19.14
CA CYS A 43 -8.25 1.25 -19.11
C CYS A 43 -8.62 2.13 -20.30
N GLN A 44 -9.47 1.64 -21.20
CA GLN A 44 -9.96 2.37 -22.37
C GLN A 44 -11.37 2.95 -22.16
N CYS A 45 -11.77 3.20 -20.91
CA CYS A 45 -13.09 3.78 -20.64
C CYS A 45 -13.15 5.25 -21.08
N ILE A 46 -14.37 5.73 -21.36
CA ILE A 46 -14.63 7.11 -21.82
C ILE A 46 -14.03 8.17 -20.88
N PHE A 47 -13.99 7.92 -19.57
CA PHE A 47 -13.36 8.84 -18.62
C PHE A 47 -11.83 8.89 -18.77
N CYS A 48 -11.16 7.75 -18.97
CA CYS A 48 -9.72 7.70 -19.19
C CYS A 48 -9.34 8.38 -20.51
N THR A 49 -10.08 8.15 -21.60
CA THR A 49 -9.81 8.79 -22.89
C THR A 49 -10.10 10.29 -22.87
N LEU A 50 -11.17 10.74 -22.19
CA LEU A 50 -11.43 12.16 -21.97
C LEU A 50 -10.32 12.83 -21.15
N ILE A 51 -9.77 12.16 -20.13
CA ILE A 51 -8.64 12.69 -19.35
C ILE A 51 -7.39 12.84 -20.22
N GLU A 52 -7.10 11.89 -21.13
CA GLU A 52 -5.99 12.04 -22.09
C GLU A 52 -6.15 13.28 -23.00
N CYS A 53 -7.39 13.66 -23.34
CA CYS A 53 -7.70 14.81 -24.19
C CYS A 53 -7.84 16.15 -23.45
N MET A 54 -8.24 16.14 -22.17
CA MET A 54 -8.47 17.35 -21.37
C MET A 54 -7.21 17.85 -20.64
N VAL A 55 -6.18 17.01 -20.52
CA VAL A 55 -4.94 17.32 -19.81
C VAL A 55 -3.83 17.64 -20.82
N ALA A 56 -3.04 18.68 -20.54
CA ALA A 56 -1.90 19.04 -21.38
C ALA A 56 -0.93 17.85 -21.54
N SER A 57 -0.40 17.66 -22.75
CA SER A 57 0.44 16.52 -23.12
C SER A 57 1.64 16.31 -22.18
N GLU A 58 2.26 17.41 -21.72
CA GLU A 58 3.36 17.41 -20.74
C GLU A 58 2.95 16.82 -19.39
N ILE A 59 1.76 17.18 -18.90
CA ILE A 59 1.22 16.66 -17.63
C ILE A 59 0.86 15.19 -17.79
N MET A 60 0.34 14.78 -18.94
CA MET A 60 0.03 13.38 -19.21
C MET A 60 1.28 12.51 -19.37
N GLN A 61 2.33 13.04 -20.01
CA GLN A 61 3.65 12.39 -20.06
C GLN A 61 4.26 12.25 -18.66
N ARG A 62 4.16 13.30 -17.83
CA ARG A 62 4.60 13.26 -16.43
C ARG A 62 3.82 12.24 -15.60
N TYR A 63 2.50 12.15 -15.78
CA TYR A 63 1.67 11.14 -15.14
C TYR A 63 2.10 9.72 -15.54
N LYS A 64 2.26 9.45 -16.86
CA LYS A 64 2.70 8.13 -17.37
C LYS A 64 4.10 7.76 -16.85
N LYS A 65 5.03 8.73 -16.75
CA LYS A 65 6.35 8.51 -16.14
C LYS A 65 6.24 8.13 -14.66
N LEU A 66 5.51 8.91 -13.86
CA LEU A 66 5.31 8.64 -12.43
C LEU A 66 4.57 7.31 -12.16
N GLN A 67 3.64 6.93 -13.04
CA GLN A 67 2.96 5.63 -12.99
C GLN A 67 3.97 4.50 -13.22
N PHE A 68 4.78 4.57 -14.28
CA PHE A 68 5.81 3.56 -14.56
C PHE A 68 6.86 3.47 -13.44
N GLU A 69 7.30 4.61 -12.90
CA GLU A 69 8.20 4.65 -11.73
C GLU A 69 7.62 3.93 -10.52
N ARG A 70 6.33 4.13 -10.23
CA ARG A 70 5.60 3.40 -9.20
C ARG A 70 5.50 1.90 -9.50
N GLU A 71 5.19 1.51 -10.74
CA GLU A 71 5.08 0.09 -11.13
C GLU A 71 6.41 -0.64 -10.92
N VAL A 72 7.54 -0.03 -11.31
CA VAL A 72 8.89 -0.58 -11.09
C VAL A 72 9.28 -0.65 -9.61
N LEU A 73 8.79 0.28 -8.77
CA LEU A 73 9.01 0.27 -7.32
C LEU A 73 8.15 -0.76 -6.56
N LEU A 74 7.06 -1.25 -7.18
CA LEU A 74 6.15 -2.23 -6.60
C LEU A 74 6.47 -3.67 -7.03
N ASP A 75 7.11 -3.86 -8.19
CA ASP A 75 7.56 -5.17 -8.69
C ASP A 75 8.88 -5.61 -8.02
N PRO A 76 8.87 -6.65 -7.16
CA PRO A 76 10.09 -7.13 -6.48
C PRO A 76 11.15 -7.70 -7.43
N CYS A 77 10.76 -8.03 -8.66
CA CYS A 77 11.60 -8.60 -9.70
C CYS A 77 12.15 -7.52 -10.67
N ARG A 78 11.99 -6.23 -10.36
CA ARG A 78 12.56 -5.10 -11.13
C ARG A 78 13.41 -4.18 -10.26
N THR A 79 14.32 -3.46 -10.91
CA THR A 79 15.14 -2.47 -10.20
C THR A 79 15.73 -1.42 -11.13
N TRP A 80 15.89 -0.19 -10.63
CA TRP A 80 16.52 0.90 -11.37
C TRP A 80 18.05 0.75 -11.42
N CYS A 81 18.61 1.04 -12.59
CA CYS A 81 20.05 1.24 -12.77
C CYS A 81 20.53 2.44 -11.92
N PRO A 82 21.61 2.31 -11.13
CA PRO A 82 22.11 3.39 -10.29
C PRO A 82 22.80 4.53 -11.06
N SER A 83 23.11 4.35 -12.34
CA SER A 83 23.66 5.43 -13.16
C SER A 83 22.62 6.54 -13.39
N SER A 84 22.95 7.75 -12.95
CA SER A 84 22.11 8.94 -13.06
C SER A 84 21.76 9.32 -14.51
N THR A 85 22.58 8.92 -15.49
CA THR A 85 22.38 9.19 -16.91
C THR A 85 21.64 8.07 -17.65
N CYS A 86 21.49 6.89 -17.05
CA CYS A 86 20.95 5.72 -17.72
C CYS A 86 19.42 5.60 -17.61
N GLN A 87 18.87 5.76 -16.40
CA GLN A 87 17.44 5.55 -16.11
C GLN A 87 16.85 4.23 -16.68
N ALA A 88 17.65 3.17 -16.87
CA ALA A 88 17.12 1.88 -17.33
C ALA A 88 16.59 1.02 -16.18
N VAL A 89 15.53 0.25 -16.47
CA VAL A 89 14.99 -0.77 -15.56
C VAL A 89 15.65 -2.10 -15.87
N CYS A 90 16.16 -2.76 -14.84
CA CYS A 90 16.82 -4.06 -14.90
C CYS A 90 15.94 -5.12 -14.22
N GLN A 91 15.93 -6.34 -14.76
CA GLN A 91 15.21 -7.48 -14.19
C GLN A 91 16.07 -8.18 -13.12
N LEU A 92 15.46 -8.62 -12.03
CA LEU A 92 16.06 -9.46 -10.99
C LEU A 92 15.62 -10.93 -11.17
N GLN A 93 16.30 -11.87 -10.50
CA GLN A 93 15.93 -13.28 -10.52
C GLN A 93 14.92 -13.60 -9.41
N GLU A 94 13.79 -14.20 -9.81
CA GLU A 94 12.66 -14.64 -8.97
C GLU A 94 13.08 -15.48 -7.74
N SER A 95 14.21 -16.16 -7.81
CA SER A 95 14.65 -17.18 -6.85
C SER A 95 14.96 -16.67 -5.43
N SER A 96 15.20 -15.36 -5.24
CA SER A 96 15.27 -14.72 -3.91
C SER A 96 15.37 -13.19 -4.00
N PRO A 97 14.25 -12.44 -4.14
CA PRO A 97 14.28 -10.97 -4.26
C PRO A 97 14.80 -10.22 -3.02
N GLN A 98 14.96 -10.91 -1.87
CA GLN A 98 15.54 -10.33 -0.65
C GLN A 98 17.06 -10.51 -0.53
N ASN A 99 17.68 -11.36 -1.34
CA ASN A 99 19.13 -11.58 -1.30
C ASN A 99 19.88 -10.61 -2.24
N PRO A 100 21.13 -10.21 -1.91
CA PRO A 100 21.99 -9.48 -2.82
C PRO A 100 22.26 -10.30 -4.09
N GLN A 101 21.85 -9.78 -5.25
CA GLN A 101 22.05 -10.36 -6.57
C GLN A 101 22.93 -9.44 -7.42
N LEU A 102 23.74 -10.03 -8.30
CA LEU A 102 24.44 -9.32 -9.36
C LEU A 102 23.43 -8.87 -10.41
N VAL A 103 23.43 -7.57 -10.74
CA VAL A 103 22.60 -6.98 -11.79
C VAL A 103 23.52 -6.32 -12.81
N GLN A 104 23.40 -6.72 -14.08
CA GLN A 104 24.09 -6.09 -15.20
C GLN A 104 23.08 -5.24 -16.00
N CYS A 105 23.31 -3.94 -16.11
CA CYS A 105 22.44 -3.05 -16.86
C CYS A 105 22.64 -3.20 -18.38
N LYS A 106 21.62 -3.64 -19.12
CA LYS A 106 21.72 -3.83 -20.60
C LYS A 106 21.75 -2.54 -21.44
N ALA A 107 21.73 -1.37 -20.80
CA ALA A 107 21.76 -0.07 -21.47
C ALA A 107 23.07 0.72 -21.24
N CYS A 108 23.88 0.36 -20.25
CA CYS A 108 25.18 1.00 -19.98
C CYS A 108 26.23 0.04 -19.39
N ASP A 109 25.97 -1.26 -19.43
CA ASP A 109 26.82 -2.38 -19.03
C ASP A 109 27.40 -2.38 -17.61
N ILE A 110 26.98 -1.45 -16.75
CA ILE A 110 27.42 -1.42 -15.34
C ILE A 110 26.88 -2.63 -14.55
N GLU A 111 27.75 -3.14 -13.68
CA GLU A 111 27.46 -4.23 -12.75
C GLU A 111 27.30 -3.71 -11.32
N PHE A 112 26.15 -3.99 -10.72
CA PHE A 112 25.80 -3.47 -9.39
C PHE A 112 25.04 -4.50 -8.55
N CYS A 113 25.05 -4.29 -7.24
CA CYS A 113 24.30 -5.08 -6.28
C CYS A 113 22.82 -4.67 -6.26
N SER A 114 21.91 -5.64 -6.38
CA SER A 114 20.46 -5.42 -6.31
C SER A 114 20.02 -4.71 -5.02
N ALA A 115 20.69 -4.95 -3.90
CA ALA A 115 20.30 -4.45 -2.58
C ALA A 115 20.87 -3.06 -2.25
N CYS A 116 22.20 -2.86 -2.35
CA CYS A 116 22.86 -1.61 -1.94
C CYS A 116 23.09 -0.59 -3.07
N LYS A 117 22.88 -0.99 -4.33
CA LYS A 117 23.12 -0.19 -5.54
C LYS A 117 24.57 0.23 -5.82
N SER A 118 25.53 -0.18 -4.98
CA SER A 118 26.97 -0.06 -5.24
C SER A 118 27.45 -1.14 -6.23
N ASN A 119 28.73 -1.07 -6.63
CA ASN A 119 29.38 -2.11 -7.44
C ASN A 119 29.19 -3.51 -6.85
N TRP A 120 29.16 -4.54 -7.70
CA TRP A 120 29.01 -5.91 -7.25
C TRP A 120 30.15 -6.37 -6.33
N HIS A 121 29.79 -6.95 -5.17
CA HIS A 121 30.72 -7.34 -4.10
C HIS A 121 30.47 -8.80 -3.65
N PRO A 122 30.96 -9.80 -4.40
CA PRO A 122 30.65 -11.21 -4.13
C PRO A 122 31.21 -11.66 -2.77
N GLY A 123 30.38 -12.33 -1.96
CA GLY A 123 30.75 -12.86 -0.65
C GLY A 123 30.94 -11.82 0.47
N GLN A 124 30.86 -10.52 0.15
CA GLN A 124 30.85 -9.44 1.13
C GLN A 124 29.39 -9.02 1.40
N GLY A 125 29.04 -8.82 2.68
CA GLY A 125 27.76 -8.22 3.05
C GLY A 125 27.67 -6.80 2.49
N CYS A 126 26.46 -6.36 2.16
CA CYS A 126 26.22 -4.97 1.73
C CYS A 126 26.73 -4.01 2.81
N GLN A 127 27.80 -3.26 2.51
CA GLN A 127 28.27 -2.22 3.40
C GLN A 127 27.20 -1.12 3.43
N GLU A 128 26.69 -0.80 4.62
CA GLU A 128 25.68 0.25 4.76
C GLU A 128 26.29 1.61 4.42
N THR A 129 25.98 2.09 3.22
CA THR A 129 26.16 3.49 2.85
C THR A 129 25.21 4.33 3.71
N MET A 130 25.80 4.85 4.78
CA MET A 130 25.33 5.99 5.58
C MET A 130 24.79 7.11 4.68
N PRO A 131 23.85 7.94 5.17
CA PRO A 131 23.18 8.92 4.33
C PRO A 131 24.16 9.87 3.65
N ILE A 132 24.12 9.92 2.32
CA ILE A 132 24.52 11.13 1.61
C ILE A 132 23.48 12.18 1.99
N SER A 133 23.85 13.07 2.91
CA SER A 133 23.10 14.30 3.16
C SER A 133 23.05 15.09 1.86
N PHE A 134 21.85 15.27 1.30
CA PHE A 134 21.60 16.09 0.10
C PHE A 134 21.71 17.59 0.44
N LEU A 135 22.91 18.02 0.85
CA LEU A 135 23.29 19.42 0.99
C LEU A 135 24.50 19.67 0.07
N PRO A 136 24.33 20.44 -1.02
CA PRO A 136 25.44 20.80 -1.89
C PRO A 136 26.29 21.89 -1.23
N GLY A 137 27.21 21.49 -0.35
CA GLY A 137 28.14 22.40 0.30
C GLY A 137 28.89 21.78 1.48
N GLU A 138 30.21 21.90 1.42
CA GLU A 138 31.09 22.05 2.59
C GLU A 138 31.30 20.83 3.53
N THR A 139 32.38 20.11 3.21
CA THR A 139 33.41 19.64 4.17
C THR A 139 32.97 18.89 5.44
N SER A 140 33.10 17.55 5.37
CA SER A 140 33.81 16.75 6.38
C SER A 140 33.59 17.11 7.86
N SER A 141 32.40 16.80 8.38
CA SER A 141 32.23 16.55 9.82
C SER A 141 31.23 15.39 10.02
N VAL A 142 31.76 14.23 10.43
CA VAL A 142 30.95 13.04 10.73
C VAL A 142 30.28 13.25 12.08
N PHE A 143 29.15 13.94 12.08
CA PHE A 143 28.25 13.96 13.23
C PHE A 143 27.52 12.61 13.31
N LYS A 144 28.05 11.70 14.13
CA LYS A 144 27.24 10.60 14.68
C LYS A 144 26.17 11.20 15.60
N MET A 145 25.05 11.65 15.02
CA MET A 145 23.81 11.75 15.76
C MET A 145 23.43 10.36 16.25
N GLU A 146 22.90 10.26 17.47
CA GLU A 146 22.46 9.00 18.04
C GLU A 146 21.30 8.44 17.20
N GLU A 147 21.49 7.23 16.68
CA GLU A 147 20.65 6.64 15.61
C GLU A 147 19.17 6.44 16.02
N ASP A 148 18.89 6.48 17.32
CA ASP A 148 17.56 6.32 17.91
C ASP A 148 16.59 7.45 17.47
N ASP A 149 17.07 8.70 17.42
CA ASP A 149 16.26 9.91 17.16
C ASP A 149 16.53 10.60 15.81
N ALA A 150 17.27 9.97 14.90
CA ALA A 150 17.35 10.43 13.51
C ALA A 150 15.93 10.58 12.92
N PRO A 151 15.56 11.72 12.28
CA PRO A 151 14.17 12.00 11.86
C PRO A 151 13.73 11.20 10.63
N ILE A 152 14.68 10.62 9.89
CA ILE A 152 14.45 9.82 8.68
C ILE A 152 15.18 8.49 8.84
N LYS A 153 14.47 7.38 8.64
CA LYS A 153 15.03 6.01 8.62
C LYS A 153 14.52 5.24 7.39
N ARG A 154 15.11 4.08 7.10
CA ARG A 154 14.64 3.19 6.01
C ARG A 154 13.66 2.14 6.55
N CYS A 155 12.61 1.85 5.80
CA CYS A 155 11.70 0.74 6.11
C CYS A 155 12.48 -0.59 6.19
N PRO A 156 12.36 -1.40 7.25
CA PRO A 156 13.13 -2.65 7.36
C PRO A 156 12.81 -3.65 6.24
N LYS A 157 11.56 -3.70 5.75
CA LYS A 157 11.09 -4.62 4.70
C LYS A 157 11.45 -4.18 3.27
N CYS A 158 11.13 -2.94 2.86
CA CYS A 158 11.31 -2.47 1.47
C CYS A 158 12.33 -1.33 1.29
N LYS A 159 13.08 -0.99 2.34
CA LYS A 159 14.20 -0.02 2.37
C LYS A 159 13.92 1.42 1.89
N VAL A 160 12.67 1.76 1.54
CA VAL A 160 12.26 3.15 1.25
C VAL A 160 12.49 4.04 2.46
N TYR A 161 12.88 5.29 2.24
CA TYR A 161 12.98 6.29 3.30
C TYR A 161 11.60 6.64 3.86
N ILE A 162 11.54 6.78 5.17
CA ILE A 162 10.36 7.14 5.96
C ILE A 162 10.81 8.24 6.92
N GLU A 163 10.11 9.37 6.86
CA GLU A 163 10.17 10.44 7.84
C GLU A 163 9.23 10.12 9.00
N ARG A 164 9.63 10.46 10.23
CA ARG A 164 8.83 10.25 11.44
C ARG A 164 7.73 11.29 11.57
N ASP A 165 6.50 10.91 11.26
CA ASP A 165 5.31 11.65 11.72
C ASP A 165 5.35 11.71 13.27
N GLU A 166 5.25 12.90 13.87
CA GLU A 166 5.47 13.10 15.32
C GLU A 166 4.55 12.27 16.24
N GLY A 167 5.01 11.96 17.44
CA GLY A 167 4.17 11.42 18.53
C GLY A 167 3.99 9.90 18.56
N CYS A 168 4.18 9.17 17.45
CA CYS A 168 4.07 7.70 17.44
C CYS A 168 5.39 6.99 17.09
N ALA A 169 5.73 5.92 17.82
CA ALA A 169 6.88 5.07 17.50
C ALA A 169 6.52 3.83 16.67
N GLN A 170 5.23 3.44 16.62
CA GLN A 170 4.75 2.44 15.68
C GLN A 170 4.57 3.12 14.31
N MET A 171 5.41 2.76 13.36
CA MET A 171 5.33 3.26 11.99
C MET A 171 4.69 2.22 11.07
N MET A 172 3.93 2.68 10.10
CA MET A 172 3.43 1.85 9.00
C MET A 172 4.00 2.37 7.67
N CYS A 173 4.74 1.52 6.95
CA CYS A 173 5.32 1.89 5.67
C CYS A 173 4.23 2.23 4.65
N LYS A 174 4.16 3.49 4.22
CA LYS A 174 3.17 3.96 3.24
C LYS A 174 3.26 3.18 1.91
N ASN A 175 4.44 2.65 1.56
CA ASN A 175 4.68 1.77 0.39
C ASN A 175 4.23 0.31 0.62
N CYS A 176 4.96 -0.48 1.42
CA CYS A 176 4.74 -1.93 1.55
C CYS A 176 3.78 -2.36 2.68
N LYS A 177 3.14 -1.40 3.37
CA LYS A 177 2.19 -1.58 4.50
C LYS A 177 2.72 -2.26 5.77
N HIS A 178 3.98 -2.68 5.77
CA HIS A 178 4.67 -3.21 6.94
C HIS A 178 4.63 -2.25 8.13
N ALA A 179 4.13 -2.73 9.27
CA ALA A 179 4.19 -2.08 10.57
C ALA A 179 5.50 -2.46 11.29
N PHE A 180 6.20 -1.50 11.87
CA PHE A 180 7.46 -1.71 12.56
C PHE A 180 7.71 -0.67 13.66
N CYS A 181 8.60 -0.99 14.60
CA CYS A 181 9.03 -0.07 15.66
C CYS A 181 10.13 0.88 15.15
N TRP A 182 10.00 2.18 15.38
CA TRP A 182 10.99 3.19 14.94
C TRP A 182 12.39 3.01 15.54
N TYR A 183 12.46 2.48 16.76
CA TYR A 183 13.69 2.43 17.55
C TYR A 183 14.52 1.18 17.26
N CYS A 184 13.90 -0.01 17.26
CA CYS A 184 14.59 -1.28 17.02
C CYS A 184 14.40 -1.85 15.60
N LEU A 185 13.55 -1.22 14.77
CA LEU A 185 13.21 -1.66 13.41
C LEU A 185 12.59 -3.07 13.31
N GLU A 186 12.12 -3.61 14.44
CA GLU A 186 11.47 -4.92 14.53
C GLU A 186 10.04 -4.88 13.96
N SER A 187 9.60 -5.99 13.38
CA SER A 187 8.25 -6.16 12.81
C SER A 187 7.18 -6.04 13.90
N LEU A 188 6.15 -5.26 13.62
CA LEU A 188 4.92 -5.15 14.42
C LEU A 188 3.68 -5.55 13.61
N ASP A 189 3.85 -6.25 12.47
CA ASP A 189 2.74 -6.72 11.61
C ASP A 189 1.73 -7.56 12.42
N ASP A 190 2.20 -8.41 13.34
CA ASP A 190 1.37 -9.30 14.18
C ASP A 190 1.13 -8.78 15.62
N ASP A 191 1.77 -7.69 16.06
CA ASP A 191 1.62 -7.14 17.42
C ASP A 191 0.44 -6.16 17.52
N PHE A 192 -0.77 -6.67 17.26
CA PHE A 192 -2.02 -5.89 17.30
C PHE A 192 -2.35 -5.26 18.67
N LEU A 193 -1.68 -5.70 19.74
CA LEU A 193 -1.88 -5.29 21.13
C LEU A 193 -0.76 -4.37 21.66
N LEU A 194 0.28 -4.11 20.86
CA LEU A 194 1.41 -3.24 21.20
C LEU A 194 2.22 -3.75 22.41
N ILE A 195 2.30 -5.08 22.56
CA ILE A 195 2.99 -5.80 23.64
C ILE A 195 4.50 -5.53 23.59
N HIS A 196 5.05 -5.26 22.41
CA HIS A 196 6.43 -4.84 22.21
C HIS A 196 6.82 -3.63 23.10
N TYR A 197 5.89 -2.73 23.38
CA TYR A 197 6.12 -1.53 24.21
C TYR A 197 5.93 -1.77 25.72
N ASP A 198 5.59 -3.00 26.15
CA ASP A 198 5.45 -3.36 27.57
C ASP A 198 6.76 -3.87 28.18
N LYS A 199 7.72 -4.32 27.36
CA LYS A 199 8.96 -5.01 27.78
C LYS A 199 10.17 -4.58 26.94
N GLY A 200 11.37 -4.98 27.39
CA GLY A 200 12.60 -4.78 26.62
C GLY A 200 13.01 -3.31 26.41
N PRO A 201 13.86 -3.02 25.40
CA PRO A 201 14.47 -1.70 25.20
C PRO A 201 13.50 -0.64 24.67
N CYS A 202 12.37 -1.04 24.09
CA CYS A 202 11.35 -0.13 23.57
C CYS A 202 10.21 0.14 24.56
N ARG A 203 10.34 -0.33 25.82
CA ARG A 203 9.31 -0.16 26.85
C ARG A 203 8.94 1.32 27.04
N ASN A 204 7.63 1.61 27.08
CA ASN A 204 7.05 2.96 27.20
C ASN A 204 7.38 3.95 26.06
N LYS A 205 8.14 3.56 25.02
CA LYS A 205 8.54 4.47 23.93
C LYS A 205 7.45 4.74 22.87
N LEU A 206 6.22 4.25 23.03
CA LEU A 206 5.16 4.36 22.01
C LEU A 206 4.79 5.81 21.65
N GLY A 207 4.86 6.73 22.62
CA GLY A 207 4.60 8.17 22.47
C GLY A 207 3.14 8.63 22.68
N HIS A 208 2.17 7.72 22.66
CA HIS A 208 0.77 7.99 23.03
C HIS A 208 0.21 6.95 24.03
N SER A 209 -0.84 7.33 24.77
CA SER A 209 -1.51 6.45 25.74
C SER A 209 -2.30 5.34 25.04
N ARG A 210 -2.08 4.08 25.45
CA ARG A 210 -2.81 2.88 24.96
C ARG A 210 -4.33 3.02 25.07
N ALA A 211 -4.80 3.76 26.08
CA ALA A 211 -6.21 4.05 26.26
C ALA A 211 -6.82 4.75 25.04
N SER A 212 -6.09 5.65 24.37
CA SER A 212 -6.57 6.35 23.16
C SER A 212 -6.81 5.39 22.00
N VAL A 213 -5.90 4.43 21.78
CA VAL A 213 -6.01 3.44 20.68
C VAL A 213 -7.15 2.46 20.93
N ILE A 214 -7.30 1.97 22.17
CA ILE A 214 -8.39 1.07 22.56
C ILE A 214 -9.73 1.83 22.47
N TRP A 215 -9.80 3.05 23.02
CA TRP A 215 -10.99 3.90 22.98
C TRP A 215 -11.45 4.15 21.55
N HIS A 216 -10.54 4.53 20.65
CA HIS A 216 -10.85 4.73 19.23
C HIS A 216 -11.37 3.45 18.56
N ARG A 217 -10.75 2.28 18.82
CA ARG A 217 -11.24 0.98 18.33
C ARG A 217 -12.66 0.68 18.84
N THR A 218 -12.93 0.86 20.14
CA THR A 218 -14.27 0.62 20.72
C THR A 218 -15.30 1.64 20.24
N GLN A 219 -14.90 2.90 20.02
CA GLN A 219 -15.75 3.97 19.52
C GLN A 219 -16.22 3.67 18.10
N VAL A 220 -15.32 3.24 17.20
CA VAL A 220 -15.67 2.87 15.83
C VAL A 220 -16.67 1.69 15.80
N VAL A 221 -16.44 0.64 16.60
CA VAL A 221 -17.39 -0.48 16.71
C VAL A 221 -18.74 -0.03 17.27
N GLY A 222 -18.75 0.82 18.30
CA GLY A 222 -19.97 1.38 18.88
C GLY A 222 -20.76 2.26 17.90
N ILE A 223 -20.06 3.05 17.07
CA ILE A 223 -20.66 3.85 15.99
C ILE A 223 -21.34 2.94 14.96
N PHE A 224 -20.65 1.92 14.45
CA PHE A 224 -21.25 1.00 13.47
C PHE A 224 -22.45 0.23 14.03
N ALA A 225 -22.35 -0.27 15.27
CA ALA A 225 -23.47 -0.93 15.95
C ALA A 225 -24.65 0.03 16.17
N GLY A 226 -24.39 1.27 16.58
CA GLY A 226 -25.40 2.31 16.78
C GLY A 226 -26.12 2.72 15.49
N PHE A 227 -25.38 2.97 14.41
CA PHE A 227 -25.96 3.26 13.09
C PHE A 227 -26.76 2.07 12.55
N GLY A 228 -26.27 0.83 12.71
CA GLY A 228 -26.99 -0.38 12.32
C GLY A 228 -28.32 -0.54 13.05
N LEU A 229 -28.32 -0.34 14.38
CA LEU A 229 -29.54 -0.36 15.19
C LEU A 229 -30.51 0.77 14.81
N LEU A 230 -30.00 1.98 14.59
CA LEU A 230 -30.82 3.13 14.19
C LEU A 230 -31.48 2.90 12.83
N LEU A 231 -30.78 2.34 11.85
CA LEU A 231 -31.35 1.99 10.55
C LEU A 231 -32.39 0.86 10.65
N LEU A 232 -32.16 -0.14 11.51
CA LEU A 232 -33.15 -1.19 11.81
C LEU A 232 -34.45 -0.61 12.39
N VAL A 233 -34.34 0.30 13.36
CA VAL A 233 -35.50 0.95 13.99
C VAL A 233 -36.18 1.96 13.05
N ALA A 234 -35.43 2.68 12.21
CA ALA A 234 -35.97 3.65 11.27
C ALA A 234 -36.65 3.00 10.05
N SER A 235 -36.19 1.81 9.62
CA SER A 235 -36.67 1.12 8.41
C SER A 235 -38.20 0.99 8.32
N PRO A 236 -38.94 0.52 9.36
CA PRO A 236 -40.40 0.49 9.34
C PRO A 236 -41.06 1.86 9.11
N PHE A 237 -40.55 2.91 9.74
CA PHE A 237 -41.10 4.27 9.60
C PHE A 237 -40.81 4.84 8.21
N LEU A 238 -39.63 4.59 7.65
CA LEU A 238 -39.26 5.01 6.29
C LEU A 238 -40.11 4.29 5.23
N LEU A 239 -40.37 2.98 5.40
CA LEU A 239 -41.26 2.22 4.52
C LEU A 239 -42.70 2.74 4.56
N LEU A 240 -43.22 3.11 5.74
CA LEU A 240 -44.55 3.71 5.89
C LEU A 240 -44.63 5.14 5.32
N ALA A 241 -43.55 5.93 5.42
CA ALA A 241 -43.51 7.29 4.88
C ALA A 241 -43.32 7.33 3.36
N THR A 242 -42.66 6.34 2.76
CA THR A 242 -42.36 6.26 1.32
C THR A 242 -43.58 6.49 0.41
N PRO A 243 -44.74 5.80 0.57
CA PRO A 243 -45.91 6.05 -0.27
C PRO A 243 -46.46 7.49 -0.13
N PHE A 244 -46.45 8.07 1.07
CA PHE A 244 -46.86 9.46 1.28
C PHE A 244 -45.92 10.45 0.58
N VAL A 245 -44.60 10.29 0.74
CA VAL A 245 -43.59 11.16 0.11
C VAL A 245 -43.64 11.08 -1.42
N LEU A 246 -43.81 9.87 -1.98
CA LEU A 246 -43.98 9.67 -3.42
C LEU A 246 -45.29 10.29 -3.93
N CYS A 247 -46.41 10.12 -3.23
CA CYS A 247 -47.67 10.76 -3.60
C CYS A 247 -47.60 12.29 -3.55
N CYS A 248 -46.90 12.88 -2.57
CA CYS A 248 -46.66 14.32 -2.52
C CYS A 248 -45.82 14.81 -3.71
N LYS A 249 -44.73 14.12 -4.06
CA LYS A 249 -43.91 14.41 -5.25
C LYS A 249 -44.73 14.35 -6.55
N CYS A 250 -45.59 13.34 -6.71
CA CYS A 250 -46.46 13.21 -7.89
C CYS A 250 -47.56 14.28 -7.97
N LYS A 251 -47.96 14.88 -6.84
CA LYS A 251 -49.02 15.90 -6.81
C LYS A 251 -48.52 17.31 -7.08
N CYS A 252 -47.26 17.62 -6.76
CA CYS A 252 -46.64 18.89 -7.17
C CYS A 252 -46.35 18.98 -8.69
N ASN A 253 -46.22 17.84 -9.37
CA ASN A 253 -45.81 17.79 -10.78
C ASN A 253 -46.99 17.85 -11.77
N LYS A 254 -48.16 18.35 -11.34
CA LYS A 254 -49.43 18.23 -12.06
C LYS A 254 -50.32 19.48 -11.94
N GLY A 255 -49.69 20.64 -11.71
CA GLY A 255 -50.36 21.92 -11.42
C GLY A 255 -50.19 23.02 -12.48
N ASP A 256 -49.34 22.82 -13.50
CA ASP A 256 -48.91 23.89 -14.43
C ASP A 256 -49.41 23.68 -15.88
N ASP A 257 -50.56 23.02 -16.07
CA ASP A 257 -51.24 22.86 -17.38
C ASP A 257 -52.51 23.74 -17.46
N ASP A 258 -52.34 25.07 -17.47
CA ASP A 258 -53.41 26.03 -17.73
C ASP A 258 -53.63 26.20 -19.26
N PRO A 259 -54.82 25.92 -19.81
CA PRO A 259 -55.09 26.10 -21.24
C PRO A 259 -55.40 27.58 -21.58
N LEU A 260 -54.73 28.07 -22.63
CA LEU A 260 -54.89 29.42 -23.17
C LEU A 260 -56.34 29.73 -23.58
N PRO A 261 -56.89 30.94 -23.30
CA PRO A 261 -58.23 31.32 -23.73
C PRO A 261 -58.31 31.58 -25.26
N THR A 262 -59.50 31.36 -25.80
CA THR A 262 -59.94 31.65 -27.18
C THR A 262 -59.96 33.13 -27.53
#